data_AF-A0A7M3LVQ6-F1
#
_entry.id   AF-A0A7M3LVQ6-F1
#
_cell.length_a   1.000
_cell.length_b   1.000
_cell.length_c   1.000
_cell.angle_alpha   90.00
_cell.angle_beta   90.00
_cell.angle_gamma   90.00
#
_symmetry.space_group_name_H-M   'P 1'
#
loop_
_entity.id
_entity.type
_entity.pdbx_description
1 polymer ?
#
loop_
_entity_poly.entity_id
_entity_poly.type
_entity_poly.pdbx_seq_one_letter_code
_entity_poly.pdbx_strand_id
1 'polypeptide(L)'
;MKRYKTVKRQGATHSEHKWVWEQANGPVPVGYVVHHINHDKHDNRLENLQLMTHEEHSRHHNDKHARVNTCVICETEYTPHPTKRQRQQTCSWECRNELISARAAARNGGPYFINCEKCGQEKQIHRGQVGKARFCSKACANRRHK
;
A
#
# COMPACT_ATOMS: atom_id res chain seq x y z
N MET A 1 9.78 3.71 9.94
CA MET A 1 9.04 4.70 10.77
C MET A 1 10.01 5.33 11.75
N LYS A 2 10.12 6.67 11.81
CA LYS A 2 10.99 7.33 12.78
C LYS A 2 10.41 7.17 14.19
N ARG A 3 11.27 6.82 15.15
CA ARG A 3 10.91 6.73 16.58
C ARG A 3 10.81 8.15 17.14
N TYR A 4 9.94 8.35 18.14
CA TYR A 4 9.91 9.61 18.88
C TYR A 4 11.25 9.84 19.59
N LYS A 5 11.68 11.10 19.71
CA LYS A 5 12.80 11.46 20.59
C LYS A 5 12.43 11.15 22.04
N THR A 6 13.39 10.62 22.79
CA THR A 6 13.22 10.21 24.18
C THR A 6 14.26 10.88 25.05
N VAL A 7 13.88 11.25 26.27
CA VAL A 7 14.77 11.83 27.28
C VAL A 7 14.86 10.91 28.49
N LYS A 8 16.06 10.73 29.04
CA LYS A 8 16.26 9.98 30.29
C LYS A 8 16.28 10.96 31.46
N ARG A 9 15.35 10.83 32.40
CA ARG A 9 15.23 11.69 33.59
C ARG A 9 14.80 10.83 34.78
N GLN A 10 15.40 11.06 35.95
CA GLN A 10 15.12 10.30 37.18
C GLN A 10 15.20 8.76 37.01
N GLY A 11 16.15 8.29 36.19
CA GLY A 11 16.31 6.85 35.90
C GLY A 11 15.29 6.26 34.92
N ALA A 12 14.24 7.00 34.55
CA ALA A 12 13.21 6.59 33.61
C ALA A 12 13.39 7.24 32.22
N THR A 13 12.92 6.55 31.18
CA THR A 13 12.91 7.08 29.81
C THR A 13 11.51 7.62 29.49
N HIS A 14 11.44 8.92 29.20
CA HIS A 14 10.21 9.61 28.83
C HIS A 14 10.22 9.98 27.35
N SER A 15 9.06 10.06 26.71
CA SER A 15 8.94 10.67 25.40
C SER A 15 9.15 12.19 25.52
N GLU A 16 10.01 12.75 24.67
CA GLU A 16 10.44 14.14 24.80
C GLU A 16 9.27 15.12 24.67
N HIS A 17 8.38 14.93 23.69
CA HIS A 17 7.19 15.77 23.51
C HIS A 17 6.27 15.79 24.73
N LYS A 18 6.08 14.63 25.39
CA LYS A 18 5.24 14.53 26.59
C LYS A 18 5.90 15.25 27.75
N TRP A 19 7.22 15.06 27.91
CA TRP A 19 7.98 15.74 28.94
C TRP A 19 7.96 17.27 28.76
N VAL A 20 8.22 17.78 27.56
CA VAL A 20 8.17 19.24 27.29
C VAL A 20 6.77 19.81 27.58
N TRP A 21 5.72 19.08 27.19
CA TRP A 21 4.35 19.46 27.50
C TRP A 21 4.09 19.52 29.01
N GLU A 22 4.48 18.47 29.74
CA GLU A 22 4.24 18.35 31.18
C GLU A 22 4.97 19.41 32.00
N GLN A 23 6.16 19.82 31.57
CA GLN A 23 6.91 20.88 32.21
C GLN A 23 6.24 22.26 32.08
N ALA A 24 5.50 22.49 31.01
CA ALA A 24 4.83 23.77 30.74
C ALA A 24 3.38 23.82 31.23
N ASN A 25 2.64 22.71 31.12
CA ASN A 25 1.18 22.67 31.35
C ASN A 25 0.77 21.74 32.50
N GLY A 26 1.71 21.00 33.08
CA GLY A 26 1.41 19.95 34.07
C GLY A 26 1.04 18.60 33.44
N PRO A 27 0.67 17.61 34.27
CA PRO A 27 0.50 16.23 33.84
C PRO A 27 -0.56 16.09 32.74
N VAL A 28 -0.29 15.22 31.75
CA VAL A 28 -1.27 14.88 30.70
C VAL A 28 -2.45 14.12 31.35
N PRO A 29 -3.70 14.63 31.26
CA PRO A 29 -4.84 13.96 31.87
C PRO A 29 -5.11 12.59 31.25
N VAL A 30 -5.72 11.68 32.02
CA VAL A 30 -6.13 10.37 31.52
C VAL A 30 -7.11 10.55 30.35
N GLY A 31 -6.89 9.82 29.26
CA GLY A 31 -7.73 9.93 28.06
C GLY A 31 -7.24 10.98 27.05
N TYR A 32 -6.15 11.71 27.34
CA TYR A 32 -5.55 12.69 26.43
C TYR A 32 -4.20 12.24 25.89
N VAL A 33 -3.82 12.81 24.75
CA VAL A 33 -2.55 12.60 24.06
C VAL A 33 -1.99 13.94 23.59
N VAL A 34 -0.66 14.04 23.56
CA VAL A 34 0.04 15.21 23.00
C VAL A 34 0.27 14.95 21.51
N HIS A 35 -0.31 15.79 20.66
CA HIS A 35 -0.25 15.74 19.21
C HIS A 35 0.72 16.81 18.66
N HIS A 36 1.49 16.44 17.63
CA HIS A 36 2.32 17.39 16.87
C HIS A 36 1.49 18.05 15.77
N ILE A 37 1.27 19.36 15.85
CA ILE A 37 0.43 20.11 14.92
C ILE A 37 0.96 20.00 13.47
N ASN A 38 2.27 20.14 13.26
CA ASN A 38 2.91 19.99 11.94
C ASN A 38 3.15 18.54 11.50
N HIS A 39 2.76 17.55 12.30
CA HIS A 39 2.97 16.11 12.11
C HIS A 39 4.46 15.68 12.05
N ASP A 40 5.40 16.57 12.40
CA ASP A 40 6.81 16.24 12.60
C ASP A 40 7.08 15.85 14.05
N LYS A 41 7.36 14.56 14.24
CA LYS A 41 7.62 13.93 15.54
C LYS A 41 8.91 14.40 16.23
N HIS A 42 9.74 15.18 15.54
CA HIS A 42 11.02 15.67 16.05
C HIS A 42 11.00 17.15 16.44
N ASP A 43 9.96 17.88 16.05
CA ASP A 43 9.73 19.27 16.44
C ASP A 43 8.92 19.31 17.74
N ASN A 44 9.65 19.29 18.86
CA ASN A 44 9.08 19.23 20.21
C ASN A 44 8.96 20.62 20.86
N ARG A 45 8.96 21.70 20.07
CA ARG A 45 8.69 23.06 20.58
C ARG A 45 7.26 23.13 21.08
N LEU A 46 7.04 23.85 22.19
CA LEU A 46 5.73 23.89 22.85
C LEU A 46 4.64 24.43 21.91
N GLU A 47 4.96 25.40 21.05
CA GLU A 47 4.02 25.94 20.05
C GLU A 47 3.58 24.93 18.99
N ASN A 48 4.31 23.83 18.81
CA ASN A 48 3.98 22.77 17.85
C ASN A 48 3.26 21.58 18.51
N LEU A 49 3.02 21.63 19.82
CA LEU A 49 2.34 20.59 20.56
C LEU A 49 0.92 21.02 20.92
N GLN A 50 -0.02 20.09 20.87
CA GLN A 50 -1.40 20.30 21.27
C GLN A 50 -1.91 19.11 22.07
N LEU A 51 -2.69 19.37 23.12
CA LEU A 51 -3.42 18.33 23.84
C LEU A 51 -4.71 17.99 23.10
N MET A 52 -4.95 16.71 22.84
CA MET A 52 -6.17 16.22 22.21
C MET A 52 -6.66 14.98 22.95
N THR A 53 -7.96 14.71 22.92
CA THR A 53 -8.48 13.41 23.37
C THR A 53 -8.06 12.29 22.41
N HIS A 54 -8.09 11.04 22.88
CA HIS A 54 -7.84 9.88 22.00
C HIS A 54 -8.82 9.83 20.81
N GLU A 55 -10.08 10.21 21.04
CA GLU A 55 -11.11 10.22 20.00
C GLU A 55 -10.81 11.26 18.92
N GLU A 56 -10.51 12.50 19.33
CA GLU A 56 -10.16 13.57 18.40
C GLU A 56 -8.90 13.23 17.61
N HIS A 57 -7.87 12.70 18.29
CA HIS A 57 -6.64 12.28 17.63
C HIS A 57 -6.89 11.15 16.61
N SER A 58 -7.73 10.17 16.96
CA SER A 58 -8.12 9.09 16.04
C SER A 58 -8.88 9.64 14.83
N ARG A 59 -9.86 10.51 15.06
CA ARG A 59 -10.65 11.15 13.99
C ARG A 59 -9.76 11.96 13.05
N HIS A 60 -8.85 12.76 13.62
CA HIS A 60 -7.89 13.58 12.86
C HIS A 60 -7.01 12.78 11.91
N HIS A 61 -6.63 11.54 12.27
CA HIS A 61 -5.88 10.67 11.36
C HIS A 61 -6.76 9.89 10.38
N ASN A 62 -7.97 9.51 10.78
CA ASN A 62 -8.86 8.66 9.98
C ASN A 62 -9.65 9.44 8.91
N ASP A 63 -9.96 10.70 9.15
CA ASP A 63 -10.79 11.53 8.26
C ASP A 63 -9.97 12.31 7.20
N LYS A 64 -8.65 12.05 7.11
CA LYS A 64 -7.77 12.63 6.08
C LYS A 64 -8.14 12.25 4.65
N HIS A 65 -8.87 11.15 4.48
CA HIS A 65 -9.22 10.59 3.18
C HIS A 65 -10.72 10.28 3.12
N ALA A 66 -11.29 10.39 1.91
CA ALA A 66 -12.68 10.10 1.65
C ALA A 66 -13.10 8.74 2.20
N ARG A 67 -14.32 8.67 2.75
CA ARG A 67 -14.87 7.43 3.31
C ARG A 67 -15.18 6.40 2.24
N VAL A 68 -15.60 6.87 1.06
CA VAL A 68 -15.96 6.05 -0.10
C VAL A 68 -14.89 6.24 -1.18
N ASN A 69 -14.47 5.12 -1.75
CA ASN A 69 -13.59 5.07 -2.92
C ASN A 69 -14.32 4.38 -4.07
N THR A 70 -13.95 4.72 -5.31
CA THR A 70 -14.40 4.05 -6.51
C THR A 70 -13.37 3.01 -6.94
N CYS A 71 -13.82 1.79 -7.23
CA CYS A 71 -12.93 0.71 -7.66
C CYS A 71 -12.39 0.98 -9.07
N VAL A 72 -11.07 0.86 -9.28
CA VAL A 72 -10.44 1.09 -10.59
C VAL A 72 -10.65 -0.05 -11.62
N ILE A 73 -11.41 -1.09 -11.25
CA ILE A 73 -11.62 -2.29 -12.07
C ILE A 73 -13.09 -2.42 -12.44
N CYS A 74 -13.98 -2.40 -11.45
CA CYS A 74 -15.42 -2.56 -11.66
C CYS A 74 -16.23 -1.28 -11.46
N GLU A 75 -15.58 -0.14 -11.20
CA GLU A 75 -16.18 1.19 -11.03
C GLU A 75 -17.21 1.30 -9.90
N THR A 76 -17.36 0.26 -9.08
CA THR A 76 -18.27 0.24 -7.94
C THR A 76 -17.71 1.05 -6.78
N GLU A 77 -18.60 1.79 -6.12
CA GLU A 77 -18.30 2.49 -4.87
C GLU A 77 -18.18 1.49 -3.71
N TYR A 78 -17.15 1.67 -2.88
CA TYR A 78 -16.95 0.84 -1.70
C TYR A 78 -16.31 1.65 -0.57
N THR A 79 -16.42 1.14 0.66
CA THR A 79 -15.86 1.79 1.85
C THR A 79 -14.61 1.05 2.31
N PRO A 80 -13.39 1.55 2.02
CA PRO A 80 -12.17 0.94 2.51
C PRO A 80 -12.03 1.13 4.02
N HIS A 81 -11.28 0.23 4.67
CA HIS A 81 -10.88 0.42 6.06
C HIS A 81 -10.15 1.77 6.22
N PRO A 82 -10.37 2.55 7.30
CA PRO A 82 -9.80 3.89 7.47
C PRO A 82 -8.30 3.99 7.17
N THR A 83 -7.51 3.05 7.68
CA THR A 83 -6.04 2.99 7.49
C THR A 83 -5.59 2.62 6.07
N LYS A 84 -6.53 2.27 5.18
CA LYS A 84 -6.30 1.83 3.81
C LYS A 84 -6.92 2.76 2.76
N ARG A 85 -7.77 3.72 3.17
CA ARG A 85 -8.49 4.65 2.28
C ARG A 85 -7.59 5.32 1.24
N GLN A 86 -6.40 5.76 1.63
CA GLN A 86 -5.46 6.42 0.70
C GLN A 86 -4.96 5.50 -0.43
N ARG A 87 -4.74 4.22 -0.14
CA ARG A 87 -3.93 3.32 -0.99
C ARG A 87 -4.73 2.20 -1.65
N GLN A 88 -5.89 1.87 -1.09
CA GLN A 88 -6.71 0.78 -1.61
C GLN A 88 -7.50 1.27 -2.82
N GLN A 89 -7.27 0.61 -3.95
CA GLN A 89 -7.83 0.97 -5.26
C GLN A 89 -8.94 0.01 -5.73
N THR A 90 -9.11 -1.11 -5.04
CA THR A 90 -10.05 -2.17 -5.44
C THR A 90 -11.00 -2.53 -4.31
N CYS A 91 -12.25 -2.84 -4.68
CA CYS A 91 -13.31 -3.19 -3.75
C CYS A 91 -13.13 -4.59 -3.14
N SER A 92 -12.58 -5.54 -3.91
CA SER A 92 -12.50 -6.95 -3.51
C SER A 92 -11.14 -7.60 -3.85
N TRP A 93 -10.98 -8.85 -3.44
CA TRP A 93 -9.82 -9.67 -3.76
C TRP A 93 -9.74 -10.01 -5.26
N GLU A 94 -10.89 -10.26 -5.90
CA GLU A 94 -11.00 -10.52 -7.33
C GLU A 94 -10.50 -9.32 -8.14
N CYS A 95 -11.07 -8.13 -7.87
CA CYS A 95 -10.63 -6.89 -8.52
C CYS A 95 -9.15 -6.59 -8.24
N ARG A 96 -8.66 -6.91 -7.03
CA ARG A 96 -7.23 -6.75 -6.71
C ARG A 96 -6.35 -7.63 -7.59
N ASN A 97 -6.72 -8.91 -7.76
CA ASN A 97 -5.95 -9.83 -8.58
C ASN A 97 -5.99 -9.43 -10.05
N GLU A 98 -7.14 -8.96 -10.52
CA GLU A 98 -7.28 -8.44 -11.87
C GLU A 98 -6.38 -7.23 -12.10
N LEU A 99 -6.36 -6.26 -11.17
CA LEU A 99 -5.46 -5.12 -11.24
C LEU A 99 -3.98 -5.53 -11.24
N ILE A 100 -3.60 -6.51 -10.42
CA ILE A 100 -2.23 -7.05 -10.38
C ILE A 100 -1.88 -7.71 -11.72
N SER A 101 -2.80 -8.51 -12.28
CA SER A 101 -2.63 -9.18 -13.57
C SER A 101 -2.49 -8.17 -14.71
N ALA A 102 -3.36 -7.15 -14.77
CA ALA A 102 -3.32 -6.08 -15.76
C ALA A 102 -1.98 -5.31 -15.72
N ARG A 103 -1.50 -4.96 -14.52
CA ARG A 103 -0.18 -4.33 -14.34
C ARG A 103 0.97 -5.24 -14.78
N ALA A 104 0.88 -6.52 -14.47
CA ALA A 104 1.89 -7.49 -14.89
C ALA A 104 1.89 -7.64 -16.42
N ALA A 105 0.72 -7.69 -17.06
CA ALA A 105 0.57 -7.73 -18.51
C ALA A 105 1.16 -6.47 -19.17
N ALA A 106 0.85 -5.28 -18.65
CA ALA A 106 1.41 -4.02 -19.15
C ALA A 106 2.95 -4.00 -19.08
N ARG A 107 3.53 -4.41 -17.95
CA ARG A 107 5.00 -4.51 -17.80
C ARG A 107 5.62 -5.58 -18.70
N ASN A 108 4.88 -6.66 -18.95
CA ASN A 108 5.34 -7.77 -19.77
C ASN A 108 5.02 -7.62 -21.26
N GLY A 109 4.44 -6.51 -21.72
CA GLY A 109 4.09 -6.35 -23.14
C GLY A 109 2.97 -7.28 -23.62
N GLY A 110 2.14 -7.79 -22.71
CA GLY A 110 0.97 -8.62 -23.03
C GLY A 110 1.26 -10.12 -23.23
N PRO A 111 0.27 -10.87 -23.75
CA PRO A 111 0.43 -12.26 -24.12
C PRO A 111 1.34 -12.39 -25.35
N TYR A 112 2.22 -13.39 -25.32
CA TYR A 112 3.13 -13.69 -26.42
C TYR A 112 2.59 -14.85 -27.24
N PHE A 113 2.72 -14.78 -28.55
CA PHE A 113 2.27 -15.81 -29.48
C PHE A 113 3.41 -16.29 -30.36
N ILE A 114 3.34 -17.55 -30.76
CA ILE A 114 4.15 -18.12 -31.85
C ILE A 114 3.23 -18.71 -32.89
N ASN A 115 3.67 -18.66 -34.14
CA ASN A 115 3.11 -19.49 -35.20
C ASN A 115 3.92 -20.78 -35.26
N CYS A 116 3.25 -21.92 -35.13
CA CYS A 116 3.91 -23.22 -35.19
C CYS A 116 4.47 -23.47 -36.58
N GLU A 117 5.77 -23.69 -36.71
CA GLU A 117 6.41 -23.95 -38.01
C GLU A 117 5.93 -25.25 -38.67
N LYS A 118 5.34 -26.18 -37.91
CA LYS A 118 4.84 -27.44 -38.45
C LYS A 118 3.38 -27.39 -38.92
N CYS A 119 2.49 -26.92 -38.04
CA CYS A 119 1.05 -26.95 -38.32
C CYS A 119 0.47 -25.58 -38.67
N GLY A 120 1.28 -24.52 -38.65
CA GLY A 120 0.85 -23.14 -38.90
C GLY A 120 -0.03 -22.53 -37.80
N GLN A 121 -0.43 -23.31 -36.78
CA GLN A 121 -1.33 -22.83 -35.74
C GLN A 121 -0.65 -21.83 -34.82
N GLU A 122 -1.36 -20.75 -34.52
CA GLU A 122 -0.97 -19.80 -33.49
C GLU A 122 -1.14 -20.43 -32.10
N LYS A 123 -0.17 -20.18 -31.22
CA LYS A 123 -0.25 -20.58 -29.82
C LYS A 123 0.35 -19.53 -28.89
N GLN A 124 -0.36 -19.27 -27.80
CA GLN A 124 0.14 -18.46 -26.69
C GLN A 124 1.29 -19.17 -25.95
N ILE A 125 2.39 -18.45 -25.75
CA ILE A 125 3.59 -18.91 -25.07
C ILE A 125 3.95 -18.00 -23.89
N HIS A 126 4.79 -18.51 -22.99
CA HIS A 126 5.35 -17.68 -21.92
C HIS A 126 6.46 -16.77 -22.46
N ARG A 127 6.62 -15.58 -21.84
CA ARG A 127 7.70 -14.61 -22.16
C ARG A 127 9.08 -15.24 -22.32
N GLY A 128 9.45 -16.17 -21.44
CA GLY A 128 10.77 -16.83 -21.49
C GLY A 128 11.00 -17.74 -22.71
N GLN A 129 9.94 -18.02 -23.47
CA GLN A 129 9.95 -18.83 -24.69
C GLN A 129 9.98 -17.99 -25.97
N VAL A 130 9.82 -16.67 -25.86
CA VAL A 130 9.89 -15.75 -27.00
C VAL A 130 11.27 -15.86 -27.63
N GLY A 131 11.32 -16.12 -28.94
CA GLY A 131 12.55 -16.39 -29.69
C GLY A 131 13.14 -17.79 -29.50
N LYS A 132 12.56 -18.66 -28.66
CA LYS A 132 13.01 -20.05 -28.45
C LYS A 132 12.03 -21.09 -28.96
N ALA A 133 10.73 -20.85 -28.78
CA ALA A 133 9.70 -21.81 -29.15
C ALA A 133 9.35 -21.70 -30.64
N ARG A 134 9.45 -22.83 -31.34
CA ARG A 134 9.17 -22.97 -32.79
C ARG A 134 7.88 -23.74 -33.09
N PHE A 135 7.36 -24.50 -32.12
CA PHE A 135 6.22 -25.39 -32.30
C PHE A 135 5.16 -25.21 -31.21
N CYS A 136 3.88 -25.38 -31.55
CA CYS A 136 2.78 -25.26 -30.60
C CYS A 136 2.76 -26.39 -29.54
N SER A 137 3.42 -27.52 -29.77
CA SER A 137 3.41 -28.64 -28.82
C SER A 137 4.60 -29.58 -29.03
N LYS A 138 4.91 -30.40 -28.03
CA LYS A 138 5.87 -31.51 -28.16
C LYS A 138 5.47 -32.47 -29.29
N ALA A 139 4.17 -32.66 -29.52
CA ALA A 139 3.68 -33.47 -30.63
C ALA A 139 4.06 -32.87 -31.99
N CYS A 140 3.92 -31.56 -32.16
CA CYS A 140 4.37 -30.90 -33.39
C CYS A 140 5.89 -30.92 -33.54
N ALA A 141 6.64 -30.80 -32.44
CA ALA A 141 8.10 -30.91 -32.47
C ALA A 141 8.58 -32.33 -32.87
N ASN A 142 7.91 -33.38 -32.40
CA ASN A 142 8.37 -34.77 -32.56
C ASN A 142 7.79 -35.53 -33.75
N ARG A 143 6.69 -35.06 -34.36
CA ARG A 143 6.13 -35.71 -35.57
C ARG A 143 7.18 -35.71 -36.69
N ARG A 144 7.60 -36.86 -37.19
CA ARG A 144 8.49 -36.92 -38.37
C ARG A 144 7.67 -36.56 -39.63
N HIS A 145 8.28 -35.83 -40.57
CA HIS A 145 7.66 -35.58 -41.88
C HIS A 145 7.32 -36.94 -42.51
N LYS A 146 6.07 -37.12 -42.93
CA LYS A 146 5.72 -38.18 -43.87
C LYS A 146 5.96 -37.65 -45.27
#